data_AF-A0A7V8X2U1-F1
#
_entry.id   AF-A0A7V8X2U1-F1
#
_cell.length_a   1.000
_cell.length_b   1.000
_cell.length_c   1.000
_cell.angle_alpha   90.00
_cell.angle_beta   90.00
_cell.angle_gamma   90.00
#
_symmetry.space_group_name_H-M   'P 1'
#
loop_
_entity.id
_entity.type
_entity.pdbx_description
1 polymer ?
#
loop_
_entity_poly.entity_id
_entity_poly.type
_entity_poly.pdbx_seq_one_letter_code
_entity_poly.pdbx_strand_id
1 'polypeptide(L)'
;IHPRAEWGAAPWASANVDCGSAPRSVRPRYVIVHHTVNTNAYTPQDVPSMLRGIQQFHQEGRDWCDIAYNFIVDRFGGMWEARSGGVTQGVIGGHSAGHNTGSIGIAILGDHSTVALPTAALNATAELAGWKSAVHFLDPVGATTVDGGPMPVVIAHRNVVNTACPGAAAYSRLGQIRSLAESARLRYAPHWPELAARYVDAAYETFLGRSADPSGLQFHVQTVTGPSGSREAFTDALAHSDEWINVSLELLYQSALGRSGDAAGMRNWADLIRAGWRLSDVGGQFYGSEEYFSRSGGTPERFVQALYTALLGRAADQAGIDYWAGLLRSGQANTYFIAAGFYASLESRMGRVAGLYQAVLGRGTDPVGQRYWADQLLRIDDVVLAATLAASDEYVRKS
;
A
#
# COMPACT_ATOMS: atom_id res chain seq x y z
N ILE A 1 -4.39 21.45 -8.35
CA ILE A 1 -4.76 21.38 -6.91
C ILE A 1 -3.74 22.23 -6.18
N HIS A 2 -4.17 23.25 -5.43
CA HIS A 2 -3.31 24.09 -4.61
C HIS A 2 -2.75 23.24 -3.45
N PRO A 3 -1.42 23.06 -3.37
CA PRO A 3 -0.78 22.28 -2.31
C PRO A 3 -0.91 22.98 -0.95
N ARG A 4 -0.71 22.20 0.11
CA ARG A 4 -0.75 22.68 1.50
C ARG A 4 0.11 23.90 1.80
N ALA A 5 1.28 23.98 1.16
CA ALA A 5 2.20 25.11 1.32
C ALA A 5 1.59 26.45 0.86
N GLU A 6 0.75 26.44 -0.19
CA GLU A 6 0.17 27.67 -0.75
C GLU A 6 -0.85 28.33 0.18
N TRP A 7 -1.50 27.56 1.06
CA TRP A 7 -2.44 28.10 2.05
C TRP A 7 -1.87 28.14 3.47
N GLY A 8 -0.59 27.82 3.66
CA GLY A 8 0.08 27.86 4.96
C GLY A 8 -0.49 26.86 5.96
N ALA A 9 -0.76 25.63 5.50
CA ALA A 9 -1.26 24.57 6.37
C ALA A 9 -0.30 24.27 7.53
N ALA A 10 -0.84 24.14 8.74
CA ALA A 10 -0.12 23.56 9.87
C ALA A 10 0.29 22.10 9.56
N PRO A 11 1.36 21.55 10.16
CA PRO A 11 1.71 20.14 10.00
C PRO A 11 0.67 19.20 10.63
N TRP A 12 0.83 17.90 10.39
CA TRP A 12 0.06 16.85 11.08
C TRP A 12 0.28 16.95 12.61
N ALA A 13 -0.81 17.01 13.37
CA ALA A 13 -0.78 17.12 14.83
C ALA A 13 -0.58 15.75 15.47
N SER A 14 0.65 15.22 15.43
CA SER A 14 0.99 13.91 15.98
C SER A 14 0.84 13.78 17.50
N ALA A 15 0.74 14.92 18.21
CA ALA A 15 0.52 14.97 19.65
C ALA A 15 -0.95 14.78 20.07
N ASN A 16 -1.89 14.94 19.12
CA ASN A 16 -3.32 14.76 19.39
C ASN A 16 -3.67 13.26 19.52
N VAL A 17 -4.78 12.98 20.21
CA VAL A 17 -5.17 11.59 20.51
C VAL A 17 -5.38 10.77 19.24
N ASP A 18 -4.85 9.54 19.23
CA ASP A 18 -4.98 8.55 18.15
C ASP A 18 -4.41 8.94 16.77
N CYS A 19 -3.57 9.99 16.70
CA CYS A 19 -3.06 10.51 15.44
C CYS A 19 -1.82 9.80 14.90
N GLY A 20 -1.01 9.19 15.75
CA GLY A 20 0.27 8.60 15.35
C GLY A 20 1.21 9.63 14.70
N SER A 21 2.30 9.14 14.11
CA SER A 21 3.34 10.02 13.53
C SER A 21 2.98 10.58 12.14
N ALA A 22 2.04 9.96 11.43
CA ALA A 22 1.69 10.33 10.05
C ALA A 22 0.26 9.89 9.68
N PRO A 23 -0.35 10.52 8.66
CA PRO A 23 -1.63 10.08 8.11
C PRO A 23 -1.54 8.65 7.55
N ARG A 24 -2.59 7.86 7.79
CA ARG A 24 -2.77 6.52 7.21
C ARG A 24 -3.58 6.60 5.93
N SER A 25 -3.30 5.69 4.99
CA SER A 25 -4.02 5.58 3.72
C SER A 25 -4.57 4.18 3.51
N VAL A 26 -5.73 4.10 2.89
CA VAL A 26 -6.36 2.85 2.45
C VAL A 26 -6.96 3.07 1.07
N ARG A 27 -7.16 1.98 0.31
CA ARG A 27 -7.85 2.06 -0.99
C ARG A 27 -9.24 2.67 -0.81
N PRO A 28 -9.53 3.82 -1.43
CA PRO A 28 -10.86 4.40 -1.44
C PRO A 28 -11.82 3.53 -2.25
N ARG A 29 -13.08 3.53 -1.85
CA ARG A 29 -14.18 2.83 -2.52
C ARG A 29 -15.24 3.81 -3.03
N TYR A 30 -15.31 5.00 -2.43
CA TYR A 30 -16.30 6.04 -2.75
C TYR A 30 -15.82 7.43 -2.31
N VAL A 31 -16.55 8.45 -2.75
CA VAL A 31 -16.35 9.87 -2.45
C VAL A 31 -17.55 10.39 -1.67
N ILE A 32 -17.32 11.16 -0.61
CA ILE A 32 -18.35 11.84 0.16
C ILE A 32 -18.22 13.35 -0.07
N VAL A 33 -19.28 13.96 -0.57
CA VAL A 33 -19.39 15.42 -0.76
C VAL A 33 -19.94 16.06 0.50
N HIS A 34 -19.24 17.10 0.95
CA HIS A 34 -19.55 17.89 2.14
C HIS A 34 -19.74 19.37 1.81
N HIS A 35 -20.30 20.13 2.75
CA HIS A 35 -20.09 21.57 2.85
C HIS A 35 -19.41 21.89 4.18
N THR A 36 -18.93 23.11 4.36
CA THR A 36 -18.22 23.53 5.58
C THR A 36 -19.09 24.34 6.55
N VAL A 37 -20.22 24.89 6.08
CA VAL A 37 -21.14 25.75 6.85
C VAL A 37 -20.50 27.09 7.28
N ASN A 38 -19.47 27.53 6.57
CA ASN A 38 -18.90 28.86 6.73
C ASN A 38 -19.71 29.91 5.96
N THR A 39 -19.37 31.19 6.18
CA THR A 39 -19.90 32.30 5.36
C THR A 39 -19.64 32.07 3.87
N ASN A 40 -20.60 32.47 3.03
CA ASN A 40 -20.43 32.54 1.58
C ASN A 40 -19.88 33.90 1.11
N ALA A 41 -19.80 34.88 2.02
CA ALA A 41 -19.28 36.21 1.75
C ALA A 41 -17.78 36.23 2.04
N TYR A 42 -16.99 35.84 1.03
CA TYR A 42 -15.54 35.87 1.05
C TYR A 42 -14.97 36.08 -0.36
N THR A 43 -13.74 36.56 -0.46
CA THR A 43 -12.97 36.77 -1.69
C THR A 43 -11.97 35.63 -1.92
N PRO A 44 -11.40 35.45 -3.12
CA PRO A 44 -10.38 34.41 -3.35
C PRO A 44 -9.18 34.53 -2.40
N GLN A 45 -8.82 35.75 -2.01
CA GLN A 45 -7.71 36.05 -1.11
C GLN A 45 -7.97 35.59 0.33
N ASP A 46 -9.24 35.44 0.71
CA ASP A 46 -9.64 34.98 2.05
C ASP A 46 -9.57 33.44 2.17
N VAL A 47 -9.54 32.70 1.05
CA VAL A 47 -9.61 31.23 1.08
C VAL A 47 -8.50 30.62 1.95
N PRO A 48 -7.21 30.99 1.79
CA PRO A 48 -6.16 30.46 2.65
C PRO A 48 -6.40 30.66 4.16
N SER A 49 -6.91 31.83 4.58
CA SER A 49 -7.16 32.10 5.99
C SER A 49 -8.35 31.31 6.52
N MET A 50 -9.39 31.11 5.70
CA MET A 50 -10.52 30.25 6.03
C MET A 50 -10.09 28.78 6.19
N LEU A 51 -9.24 28.26 5.30
CA LEU A 51 -8.71 26.90 5.40
C LEU A 51 -7.90 26.70 6.70
N ARG A 52 -7.03 27.66 7.04
CA ARG A 52 -6.30 27.64 8.31
C ARG A 52 -7.24 27.71 9.52
N GLY A 53 -8.29 28.52 9.48
CA GLY A 53 -9.29 28.57 10.55
C GLY A 53 -10.03 27.25 10.77
N ILE A 54 -10.41 26.56 9.67
CA ILE A 54 -11.02 25.22 9.75
C ILE A 54 -10.01 24.19 10.29
N GLN A 55 -8.76 24.24 9.82
CA GLN A 55 -7.71 23.35 10.30
C GLN A 55 -7.44 23.55 11.79
N GLN A 56 -7.32 24.81 12.24
CA GLN A 56 -7.13 25.16 13.64
C GLN A 56 -8.30 24.65 14.49
N PHE A 57 -9.54 24.88 14.07
CA PHE A 57 -10.71 24.38 14.79
C PHE A 57 -10.71 22.85 14.91
N HIS A 58 -10.29 22.13 13.87
CA HIS A 58 -10.18 20.68 13.93
C HIS A 58 -9.03 20.22 14.84
N GLN A 59 -7.84 20.82 14.74
CA GLN A 59 -6.67 20.39 15.52
C GLN A 59 -6.74 20.82 16.97
N GLU A 60 -7.00 22.09 17.24
CA GLU A 60 -6.99 22.65 18.59
C GLU A 60 -8.37 22.56 19.27
N GLY A 61 -9.45 22.71 18.49
CA GLY A 61 -10.82 22.71 19.03
C GLY A 61 -11.45 21.32 19.15
N ARG A 62 -11.01 20.33 18.35
CA ARG A 62 -11.57 18.97 18.33
C ARG A 62 -10.55 17.87 18.58
N ASP A 63 -9.29 18.22 18.82
CA ASP A 63 -8.20 17.27 19.01
C ASP A 63 -8.02 16.30 17.83
N TRP A 64 -8.31 16.76 16.60
CA TRP A 64 -8.12 15.95 15.39
C TRP A 64 -6.71 16.13 14.83
N CYS A 65 -6.22 15.16 14.08
CA CYS A 65 -4.84 15.16 13.60
C CYS A 65 -4.54 16.23 12.55
N ASP A 66 -5.57 16.67 11.83
CA ASP A 66 -5.49 17.60 10.72
C ASP A 66 -6.91 18.02 10.33
N ILE A 67 -7.02 18.90 9.34
CA ILE A 67 -8.29 19.19 8.69
C ILE A 67 -8.98 17.90 8.21
N ALA A 68 -10.28 17.78 8.49
CA ALA A 68 -11.03 16.54 8.38
C ALA A 68 -11.20 16.01 6.94
N TYR A 69 -11.32 16.91 5.98
CA TYR A 69 -11.61 16.62 4.58
C TYR A 69 -10.31 16.38 3.82
N ASN A 70 -10.31 15.46 2.85
CA ASN A 70 -9.16 15.25 1.97
C ASN A 70 -8.91 16.48 1.09
N PHE A 71 -9.99 17.03 0.54
CA PHE A 71 -9.94 18.21 -0.32
C PHE A 71 -11.00 19.22 0.09
N ILE A 72 -10.70 20.50 -0.17
CA ILE A 72 -11.69 21.57 -0.11
C ILE A 72 -11.77 22.26 -1.46
N VAL A 73 -12.99 22.57 -1.89
CA VAL A 73 -13.29 23.36 -3.08
C VAL A 73 -13.90 24.68 -2.67
N ASP A 74 -13.31 25.80 -3.11
CA ASP A 74 -13.92 27.11 -2.90
C ASP A 74 -14.94 27.48 -3.98
N ARG A 75 -15.75 28.51 -3.71
CA ARG A 75 -16.80 29.00 -4.61
C ARG A 75 -16.31 29.50 -5.98
N PHE A 76 -15.01 29.81 -6.10
CA PHE A 76 -14.36 30.28 -7.32
C PHE A 76 -13.79 29.13 -8.15
N GLY A 77 -13.88 27.89 -7.66
CA GLY A 77 -13.36 26.69 -8.32
C GLY A 77 -11.93 26.33 -7.93
N GLY A 78 -11.34 27.00 -6.94
CA GLY A 78 -10.05 26.59 -6.39
C GLY A 78 -10.17 25.23 -5.70
N MET A 79 -9.30 24.30 -6.06
CA MET A 79 -9.21 22.94 -5.51
C MET A 79 -8.00 22.86 -4.60
N TRP A 80 -8.18 22.60 -3.31
CA TRP A 80 -7.14 22.68 -2.29
C TRP A 80 -6.86 21.30 -1.70
N GLU A 81 -5.59 20.92 -1.63
CA GLU A 81 -5.15 19.80 -0.80
C GLU A 81 -5.40 20.18 0.65
N ALA A 82 -6.44 19.59 1.24
CA ALA A 82 -6.85 19.92 2.58
C ALA A 82 -6.07 19.04 3.56
N ARG A 83 -6.26 17.71 3.60
CA ARG A 83 -5.56 16.81 4.54
C ARG A 83 -4.18 16.41 4.04
N SER A 84 -3.20 16.35 4.94
CA SER A 84 -1.85 15.89 4.64
C SER A 84 -1.81 14.40 4.30
N GLY A 85 -0.78 13.97 3.58
CA GLY A 85 -0.59 12.58 3.13
C GLY A 85 -0.49 12.43 1.62
N GLY A 86 -0.80 13.47 0.85
CA GLY A 86 -0.57 13.55 -0.59
C GLY A 86 -1.84 13.39 -1.42
N VAL A 87 -1.99 14.21 -2.46
CA VAL A 87 -3.21 14.30 -3.27
C VAL A 87 -3.59 12.97 -3.95
N THR A 88 -2.61 12.17 -4.39
CA THR A 88 -2.88 10.88 -5.05
C THR A 88 -3.35 9.82 -4.05
N GLN A 89 -3.24 10.05 -2.74
CA GLN A 89 -3.44 9.04 -1.71
C GLN A 89 -4.88 8.88 -1.25
N GLY A 90 -5.25 7.66 -0.87
CA GLY A 90 -6.49 7.35 -0.17
C GLY A 90 -6.42 7.66 1.32
N VAL A 91 -5.97 8.87 1.67
CA VAL A 91 -5.75 9.25 3.08
C VAL A 91 -7.05 9.10 3.86
N ILE A 92 -7.01 8.42 5.00
CA ILE A 92 -8.16 8.30 5.91
C ILE A 92 -8.47 9.68 6.48
N GLY A 93 -9.67 10.17 6.19
CA GLY A 93 -10.18 11.45 6.65
C GLY A 93 -10.62 11.47 8.11
N GLY A 94 -11.20 12.59 8.53
CA GLY A 94 -11.95 12.75 9.79
C GLY A 94 -13.36 13.31 9.56
N HIS A 95 -13.85 13.24 8.32
CA HIS A 95 -15.01 13.99 7.84
C HIS A 95 -16.37 13.30 8.05
N SER A 96 -16.42 11.98 8.24
CA SER A 96 -17.66 11.20 8.37
C SER A 96 -17.45 10.03 9.34
N ALA A 97 -17.98 10.14 10.55
CA ALA A 97 -17.85 9.10 11.57
C ALA A 97 -18.36 7.75 11.05
N GLY A 98 -17.63 6.66 11.32
CA GLY A 98 -17.90 5.33 10.79
C GLY A 98 -17.53 5.12 9.30
N HIS A 99 -17.24 6.19 8.57
CA HIS A 99 -17.08 6.16 7.10
C HIS A 99 -15.81 6.83 6.59
N ASN A 100 -14.93 7.28 7.48
CA ASN A 100 -13.63 7.87 7.12
C ASN A 100 -12.74 6.88 6.34
N THR A 101 -12.70 5.62 6.79
CA THR A 101 -11.86 4.59 6.19
C THR A 101 -12.46 4.14 4.86
N GLY A 102 -11.68 4.27 3.78
CA GLY A 102 -12.09 3.85 2.44
C GLY A 102 -13.00 4.85 1.72
N SER A 103 -13.08 6.10 2.19
CA SER A 103 -13.77 7.18 1.47
C SER A 103 -12.87 8.40 1.28
N ILE A 104 -13.18 9.20 0.25
CA ILE A 104 -12.56 10.51 0.01
C ILE A 104 -13.57 11.61 0.37
N GLY A 105 -13.24 12.47 1.33
CA GLY A 105 -14.03 13.64 1.68
C GLY A 105 -13.67 14.86 0.84
N ILE A 106 -14.61 15.37 0.05
CA ILE A 106 -14.50 16.66 -0.66
C ILE A 106 -15.49 17.63 -0.04
N ALA A 107 -15.01 18.68 0.63
CA ALA A 107 -15.86 19.71 1.21
C ALA A 107 -15.92 20.96 0.34
N ILE A 108 -17.12 21.49 0.17
CA ILE A 108 -17.34 22.76 -0.53
C ILE A 108 -17.36 23.88 0.52
N LEU A 109 -16.47 24.86 0.35
CA LEU A 109 -16.34 25.98 1.28
C LEU A 109 -17.58 26.89 1.20
N GLY A 110 -18.24 27.12 2.33
CA GLY A 110 -19.52 27.82 2.41
C GLY A 110 -20.69 26.99 2.96
N ASP A 111 -21.87 27.63 3.00
CA ASP A 111 -23.17 27.03 3.33
C ASP A 111 -24.03 26.89 2.07
N HIS A 112 -24.29 25.64 1.69
CA HIS A 112 -25.13 25.27 0.54
C HIS A 112 -26.47 24.66 0.96
N SER A 113 -27.01 25.06 2.11
CA SER A 113 -28.35 24.65 2.56
C SER A 113 -29.43 25.21 1.65
N THR A 114 -29.42 26.53 1.42
CA THR A 114 -30.34 27.26 0.53
C THR A 114 -29.64 28.02 -0.59
N VAL A 115 -28.37 28.41 -0.38
CA VAL A 115 -27.58 29.12 -1.39
C VAL A 115 -27.13 28.15 -2.48
N ALA A 116 -27.46 28.48 -3.72
CA ALA A 116 -27.10 27.68 -4.88
C ALA A 116 -25.59 27.42 -4.95
N LEU A 117 -25.21 26.18 -5.27
CA LEU A 117 -23.82 25.81 -5.50
C LEU A 117 -23.30 26.53 -6.76
N PRO A 118 -22.27 27.39 -6.64
CA PRO A 118 -21.71 28.07 -7.80
C PRO A 118 -21.16 27.09 -8.83
N THR A 119 -21.34 27.40 -10.11
CA THR A 119 -20.93 26.51 -11.22
C THR A 119 -19.44 26.16 -11.16
N ALA A 120 -18.58 27.11 -10.77
CA ALA A 120 -17.15 26.87 -10.62
C ALA A 120 -16.85 25.82 -9.54
N ALA A 121 -17.49 25.93 -8.36
CA ALA A 121 -17.36 24.95 -7.29
C ALA A 121 -17.94 23.58 -7.66
N LEU A 122 -19.07 23.54 -8.38
CA LEU A 122 -19.65 22.31 -8.88
C LEU A 122 -18.69 21.59 -9.83
N ASN A 123 -18.14 22.31 -10.81
CA ASN A 123 -17.21 21.75 -11.78
C ASN A 123 -15.92 21.28 -11.10
N ALA A 124 -15.36 22.06 -10.18
CA ALA A 124 -14.16 21.68 -9.43
C ALA A 124 -14.38 20.47 -8.50
N THR A 125 -15.56 20.37 -7.87
CA THR A 125 -15.94 19.19 -7.07
C THR A 125 -16.02 17.94 -7.93
N ALA A 126 -16.65 18.05 -9.11
CA ALA A 126 -16.73 16.96 -10.07
C ALA A 126 -15.35 16.60 -10.65
N GLU A 127 -14.49 17.59 -10.92
CA GLU A 127 -13.12 17.38 -11.40
C GLU A 127 -12.29 16.58 -10.40
N LEU A 128 -12.32 16.96 -9.11
CA LEU A 128 -11.63 16.20 -8.06
C LEU A 128 -12.20 14.79 -7.90
N ALA A 129 -13.53 14.64 -7.92
CA ALA A 129 -14.15 13.33 -7.83
C ALA A 129 -13.74 12.44 -9.00
N GLY A 130 -13.77 12.95 -10.23
CA GLY A 130 -13.37 12.22 -11.43
C GLY A 130 -11.88 11.90 -11.48
N TRP A 131 -11.03 12.84 -11.10
CA TRP A 131 -9.59 12.63 -10.99
C TRP A 131 -9.25 11.58 -9.92
N LYS A 132 -9.85 11.66 -8.72
CA LYS A 132 -9.67 10.64 -7.68
C LYS A 132 -10.20 9.29 -8.12
N SER A 133 -11.35 9.26 -8.81
CA SER A 133 -11.89 8.04 -9.40
C SER A 133 -10.94 7.44 -10.43
N ALA A 134 -10.30 8.26 -11.27
CA ALA A 134 -9.26 7.81 -12.17
C ALA A 134 -8.10 7.22 -11.38
N VAL A 135 -7.50 7.96 -10.43
CA VAL A 135 -6.35 7.45 -9.64
C VAL A 135 -6.67 6.16 -8.85
N HIS A 136 -7.91 5.98 -8.40
CA HIS A 136 -8.30 4.90 -7.48
C HIS A 136 -9.18 3.81 -8.11
N PHE A 137 -9.27 3.74 -9.44
CA PHE A 137 -9.99 2.69 -10.16
C PHE A 137 -11.50 2.67 -9.81
N LEU A 138 -12.13 3.84 -9.64
CA LEU A 138 -13.54 3.96 -9.30
C LEU A 138 -14.37 4.39 -10.52
N ASP A 139 -15.59 3.87 -10.63
CA ASP A 139 -16.61 4.36 -11.56
C ASP A 139 -17.49 5.40 -10.83
N PRO A 140 -17.35 6.72 -11.09
CA PRO A 140 -18.09 7.77 -10.39
C PRO A 140 -19.60 7.77 -10.69
N VAL A 141 -20.06 7.11 -11.77
CA VAL A 141 -21.49 6.91 -12.07
C VAL A 141 -21.98 5.53 -11.64
N GLY A 142 -21.07 4.63 -11.29
CA GLY A 142 -21.34 3.30 -10.77
C GLY A 142 -21.74 3.27 -9.30
N ALA A 143 -21.82 2.05 -8.77
CA ALA A 143 -22.17 1.77 -7.37
C ALA A 143 -21.09 0.94 -6.68
N THR A 144 -21.01 1.07 -5.36
CA THR A 144 -20.17 0.27 -4.46
C THR A 144 -20.98 -0.15 -3.23
N THR A 145 -20.41 -0.98 -2.37
CA THR A 145 -21.05 -1.41 -1.12
C THR A 145 -20.67 -0.52 0.06
N VAL A 146 -21.67 0.14 0.64
CA VAL A 146 -21.57 0.95 1.87
C VAL A 146 -22.60 0.43 2.86
N ASP A 147 -22.19 0.17 4.10
CA ASP A 147 -23.05 -0.45 5.14
C ASP A 147 -23.76 -1.74 4.72
N GLY A 148 -23.11 -2.54 3.88
CA GLY A 148 -23.66 -3.80 3.37
C GLY A 148 -24.67 -3.65 2.23
N GLY A 149 -25.00 -2.43 1.79
CA GLY A 149 -25.93 -2.15 0.69
C GLY A 149 -25.27 -1.44 -0.50
N PRO A 150 -25.86 -1.50 -1.70
CA PRO A 150 -25.37 -0.77 -2.86
C PRO A 150 -25.63 0.74 -2.70
N MET A 151 -24.61 1.54 -2.99
CA MET A 151 -24.62 2.99 -2.90
C MET A 151 -23.84 3.57 -4.08
N PRO A 152 -24.23 4.72 -4.67
CA PRO A 152 -23.42 5.37 -5.70
C PRO A 152 -21.99 5.65 -5.22
N VAL A 153 -21.00 5.60 -6.11
CA VAL A 153 -19.60 5.88 -5.76
C VAL A 153 -19.39 7.33 -5.32
N VAL A 154 -20.16 8.29 -5.81
CA VAL A 154 -20.15 9.67 -5.30
C VAL A 154 -21.43 9.93 -4.53
N ILE A 155 -21.32 10.12 -3.22
CA ILE A 155 -22.44 10.37 -2.30
C ILE A 155 -22.29 11.68 -1.56
N ALA A 156 -23.32 12.07 -0.81
CA ALA A 156 -23.26 13.13 0.17
C ALA A 156 -23.08 12.58 1.59
N HIS A 157 -22.57 13.41 2.50
CA HIS A 157 -22.44 13.06 3.91
C HIS A 157 -23.76 12.57 4.53
N ARG A 158 -24.89 13.21 4.19
CA ARG A 158 -26.22 12.81 4.64
C ARG A 158 -26.68 11.41 4.20
N ASN A 159 -25.98 10.77 3.25
CA ASN A 159 -26.31 9.40 2.84
C ASN A 159 -25.80 8.35 3.84
N VAL A 160 -24.85 8.72 4.71
CA VAL A 160 -24.18 7.78 5.64
C VAL A 160 -24.22 8.22 7.11
N VAL A 161 -24.53 9.50 7.37
CA VAL A 161 -24.63 10.06 8.72
C VAL A 161 -25.89 10.94 8.82
N ASN A 162 -26.51 11.00 10.01
CA ASN A 162 -27.64 11.91 10.26
C ASN A 162 -27.15 13.37 10.30
N THR A 163 -27.22 14.06 9.16
CA THR A 163 -26.77 15.45 9.01
C THR A 163 -27.46 16.13 7.83
N ALA A 164 -27.51 17.47 7.84
CA ALA A 164 -27.92 18.25 6.68
C ALA A 164 -26.81 18.38 5.61
N CYS A 165 -25.56 18.03 5.90
CA CYS A 165 -24.44 18.17 4.97
C CYS A 165 -24.63 17.34 3.67
N PRO A 166 -24.36 17.86 2.45
CA PRO A 166 -23.72 19.13 2.08
C PRO A 166 -24.68 20.32 1.92
N GLY A 167 -25.88 20.26 2.50
CA GLY A 167 -26.95 21.22 2.27
C GLY A 167 -27.82 20.86 1.06
N ALA A 168 -29.09 21.28 1.06
CA ALA A 168 -30.06 20.85 0.05
C ALA A 168 -29.71 21.34 -1.37
N ALA A 169 -29.13 22.53 -1.50
CA ALA A 169 -28.75 23.10 -2.79
C ALA A 169 -27.55 22.37 -3.43
N ALA A 170 -26.59 21.89 -2.65
CA ALA A 170 -25.51 21.04 -3.17
C ALA A 170 -25.99 19.59 -3.38
N TYR A 171 -26.81 19.06 -2.48
CA TYR A 171 -27.33 17.69 -2.57
C TYR A 171 -28.12 17.45 -3.85
N SER A 172 -28.94 18.41 -4.28
CA SER A 172 -29.70 18.32 -5.54
C SER A 172 -28.81 18.23 -6.79
N ARG A 173 -27.52 18.57 -6.68
CA ARG A 173 -26.55 18.54 -7.78
C ARG A 173 -25.70 17.27 -7.82
N LEU A 174 -25.88 16.31 -6.90
CA LEU A 174 -25.08 15.07 -6.89
C LEU A 174 -25.14 14.29 -8.21
N GLY A 175 -26.31 14.22 -8.85
CA GLY A 175 -26.43 13.57 -10.17
C GLY A 175 -25.54 14.23 -11.22
N GLN A 176 -25.53 15.56 -11.28
CA GLN A 176 -24.67 16.30 -12.19
C GLN A 176 -23.18 16.17 -11.84
N ILE A 177 -22.84 16.17 -10.55
CA ILE A 177 -21.46 15.94 -10.09
C ILE A 177 -20.97 14.58 -10.58
N ARG A 178 -21.79 13.50 -10.50
CA ARG A 178 -21.42 12.18 -11.02
C ARG A 178 -21.17 12.19 -12.53
N SER A 179 -22.07 12.78 -13.31
CA SER A 179 -21.92 12.83 -14.78
C SER A 179 -20.67 13.62 -15.20
N LEU A 180 -20.38 14.74 -14.52
CA LEU A 180 -19.19 15.53 -14.80
C LEU A 180 -17.91 14.85 -14.28
N ALA A 181 -17.99 14.14 -13.16
CA ALA A 181 -16.88 13.35 -12.64
C ALA A 181 -16.53 12.21 -13.59
N GLU A 182 -17.52 11.58 -14.25
CA GLU A 182 -17.25 10.62 -15.31
C GLU A 182 -16.56 11.27 -16.50
N SER A 183 -17.01 12.45 -16.93
CA SER A 183 -16.35 13.21 -17.99
C SER A 183 -14.90 13.55 -17.62
N ALA A 184 -14.64 13.92 -16.37
CA ALA A 184 -13.29 14.16 -15.86
C ALA A 184 -12.46 12.88 -15.81
N ARG A 185 -13.01 11.78 -15.28
CA ARG A 185 -12.35 10.47 -15.25
C ARG A 185 -11.92 10.04 -16.65
N LEU A 186 -12.79 10.20 -17.64
CA LEU A 186 -12.50 9.86 -19.04
C LEU A 186 -11.43 10.78 -19.66
N ARG A 187 -11.32 12.05 -19.24
CA ARG A 187 -10.20 12.92 -19.65
C ARG A 187 -8.85 12.43 -19.09
N TYR A 188 -8.86 11.86 -17.89
CA TYR A 188 -7.65 11.29 -17.27
C TYR A 188 -7.37 9.84 -17.72
N ALA A 189 -8.36 9.15 -18.29
CA ALA A 189 -8.26 7.76 -18.71
C ALA A 189 -7.17 7.46 -19.78
N PRO A 190 -6.78 8.34 -20.71
CA PRO A 190 -5.64 8.08 -21.59
C PRO A 190 -4.32 7.89 -20.83
N HIS A 191 -4.14 8.54 -19.68
CA HIS A 191 -2.96 8.35 -18.82
C HIS A 191 -3.04 7.09 -17.96
N TRP A 192 -4.16 6.35 -18.02
CA TRP A 192 -4.39 5.17 -17.20
C TRP A 192 -3.66 3.92 -17.68
N PRO A 193 -3.74 3.52 -18.96
CA PRO A 193 -2.86 2.47 -19.49
C PRO A 193 -1.38 2.81 -19.32
N GLU A 194 -1.01 4.09 -19.41
CA GLU A 194 0.38 4.53 -19.23
C GLU A 194 0.86 4.38 -17.79
N LEU A 195 0.06 4.78 -16.79
CA LEU A 195 0.37 4.58 -15.37
C LEU A 195 0.32 3.11 -14.98
N ALA A 196 -0.67 2.36 -15.47
CA ALA A 196 -0.74 0.92 -15.26
C ALA A 196 0.44 0.21 -15.92
N ALA A 197 0.88 0.65 -17.09
CA ALA A 197 2.07 0.10 -17.75
C ALA A 197 3.32 0.34 -16.92
N ARG A 198 3.53 1.56 -16.38
CA ARG A 198 4.66 1.83 -15.47
C ARG A 198 4.62 0.96 -14.22
N TYR A 199 3.46 0.81 -13.61
CA TYR A 199 3.26 -0.06 -12.45
C TYR A 199 3.58 -1.53 -12.78
N VAL A 200 3.02 -2.05 -13.88
CA VAL A 200 3.27 -3.42 -14.33
C VAL A 200 4.75 -3.62 -14.61
N ASP A 201 5.38 -2.71 -15.33
CA ASP A 201 6.80 -2.80 -15.68
C ASP A 201 7.69 -2.73 -14.44
N ALA A 202 7.40 -1.84 -13.49
CA ALA A 202 8.10 -1.81 -12.21
C ALA A 202 7.95 -3.13 -11.44
N ALA A 203 6.74 -3.72 -11.40
CA ALA A 203 6.51 -5.04 -10.78
C ALA A 203 7.34 -6.13 -11.45
N TYR A 204 7.44 -6.12 -12.78
CA TYR A 204 8.33 -7.00 -13.53
C TYR A 204 9.80 -6.80 -13.13
N GLU A 205 10.29 -5.57 -13.04
CA GLU A 205 11.66 -5.30 -12.61
C GLU A 205 11.92 -5.77 -11.17
N THR A 206 10.98 -5.55 -10.26
CA THR A 206 11.13 -5.95 -8.84
C THR A 206 11.12 -7.46 -8.64
N PHE A 207 10.24 -8.19 -9.33
CA PHE A 207 10.06 -9.62 -9.12
C PHE A 207 10.94 -10.47 -10.05
N LEU A 208 11.17 -10.00 -11.28
CA LEU A 208 11.79 -10.78 -12.34
C LEU A 208 13.13 -10.18 -12.82
N GLY A 209 13.48 -8.96 -12.39
CA GLY A 209 14.75 -8.31 -12.75
C GLY A 209 14.84 -7.89 -14.22
N ARG A 210 13.69 -7.71 -14.88
CA ARG A 210 13.59 -7.27 -16.27
C ARG A 210 12.27 -6.54 -16.52
N SER A 211 12.19 -5.83 -17.63
CA SER A 211 10.95 -5.19 -18.08
C SER A 211 9.98 -6.22 -18.68
N ALA A 212 8.69 -5.89 -18.67
CA ALA A 212 7.67 -6.70 -19.34
C ALA A 212 7.85 -6.64 -20.86
N ASP A 213 7.75 -7.77 -21.56
CA ASP A 213 7.67 -7.75 -23.02
C ASP A 213 6.35 -7.11 -23.47
N PRO A 214 6.23 -6.60 -24.71
CA PRO A 214 5.04 -5.87 -25.14
C PRO A 214 3.72 -6.64 -24.97
N SER A 215 3.73 -7.97 -25.14
CA SER A 215 2.53 -8.79 -25.01
C SER A 215 2.16 -9.03 -23.54
N GLY A 216 3.15 -9.33 -22.70
CA GLY A 216 2.99 -9.44 -21.25
C GLY A 216 2.52 -8.12 -20.63
N LEU A 217 3.12 -7.00 -21.03
CA LEU A 217 2.73 -5.66 -20.60
C LEU A 217 1.27 -5.37 -20.96
N GLN A 218 0.86 -5.63 -22.21
CA GLN A 218 -0.52 -5.41 -22.64
C GLN A 218 -1.50 -6.28 -21.85
N PHE A 219 -1.20 -7.57 -21.67
CA PHE A 219 -2.03 -8.51 -20.92
C PHE A 219 -2.20 -8.09 -19.46
N HIS A 220 -1.10 -7.75 -18.79
CA HIS A 220 -1.13 -7.38 -17.38
C HIS A 220 -1.68 -5.98 -17.14
N VAL A 221 -1.47 -5.03 -18.06
CA VAL A 221 -2.20 -3.76 -18.03
C VAL A 221 -3.70 -4.04 -18.06
N GLN A 222 -4.19 -4.90 -18.96
CA GLN A 222 -5.61 -5.28 -18.96
C GLN A 222 -6.05 -6.00 -17.69
N THR A 223 -5.19 -6.82 -17.09
CA THR A 223 -5.48 -7.48 -15.80
C THR A 223 -5.64 -6.48 -14.66
N VAL A 224 -4.92 -5.35 -14.71
CA VAL A 224 -4.99 -4.31 -13.68
C VAL A 224 -6.09 -3.29 -13.99
N THR A 225 -6.33 -2.98 -15.26
CA THR A 225 -7.22 -1.89 -15.69
C THR A 225 -8.60 -2.35 -16.16
N GLY A 226 -8.82 -3.65 -16.35
CA GLY A 226 -10.07 -4.20 -16.86
C GLY A 226 -11.25 -4.06 -15.87
N PRO A 227 -12.49 -4.38 -16.30
CA PRO A 227 -13.68 -4.26 -15.46
C PRO A 227 -13.63 -5.04 -14.14
N SER A 228 -12.86 -6.14 -14.11
CA SER A 228 -12.60 -6.96 -12.93
C SER A 228 -11.15 -6.84 -12.43
N GLY A 229 -10.46 -5.76 -12.79
CA GLY A 229 -9.03 -5.64 -12.58
C GLY A 229 -8.62 -5.61 -11.11
N SER A 230 -7.52 -6.30 -10.80
CA SER A 230 -6.98 -6.39 -9.44
C SER A 230 -5.46 -6.41 -9.47
N ARG A 231 -4.86 -5.47 -8.73
CA ARG A 231 -3.40 -5.45 -8.51
C ARG A 231 -2.97 -6.66 -7.72
N GLU A 232 -3.77 -7.04 -6.73
CA GLU A 232 -3.56 -8.21 -5.88
C GLU A 232 -3.48 -9.47 -6.74
N ALA A 233 -4.46 -9.69 -7.63
CA ALA A 233 -4.46 -10.81 -8.56
C ALA A 233 -3.26 -10.79 -9.52
N PHE A 234 -2.88 -9.61 -10.02
CA PHE A 234 -1.70 -9.46 -10.87
C PHE A 234 -0.39 -9.82 -10.13
N THR A 235 -0.15 -9.23 -8.96
CA THR A 235 1.09 -9.47 -8.21
C THR A 235 1.14 -10.87 -7.61
N ASP A 236 0.00 -11.44 -7.25
CA ASP A 236 -0.09 -12.84 -6.81
C ASP A 236 0.25 -13.79 -7.97
N ALA A 237 -0.28 -13.55 -9.17
CA ALA A 237 0.07 -14.32 -10.36
C ALA A 237 1.56 -14.17 -10.73
N LEU A 238 2.12 -12.97 -10.60
CA LEU A 238 3.55 -12.72 -10.87
C LEU A 238 4.44 -13.44 -9.85
N ALA A 239 4.09 -13.37 -8.56
CA ALA A 239 4.85 -13.98 -7.48
C ALA A 239 4.72 -15.52 -7.43
N HIS A 240 3.73 -16.10 -8.09
CA HIS A 240 3.61 -17.56 -8.26
C HIS A 240 3.98 -18.03 -9.68
N SER A 241 4.54 -17.15 -10.51
CA SER A 241 4.96 -17.51 -11.86
C SER A 241 6.21 -18.40 -11.83
N ASP A 242 6.35 -19.27 -12.84
CA ASP A 242 7.55 -20.11 -13.01
C ASP A 242 8.83 -19.28 -13.09
N GLU A 243 8.74 -18.09 -13.67
CA GLU A 243 9.86 -17.18 -13.80
C GLU A 243 10.30 -16.64 -12.44
N TRP A 244 9.35 -16.19 -11.61
CA TRP A 244 9.66 -15.73 -10.26
C TRP A 244 10.22 -16.87 -9.39
N ILE A 245 9.67 -18.09 -9.51
CA ILE A 245 10.18 -19.26 -8.81
C ILE A 245 11.65 -19.49 -9.17
N ASN A 246 11.99 -19.42 -10.45
CA ASN A 246 13.38 -19.58 -10.91
C ASN A 246 14.29 -18.45 -10.40
N VAL A 247 13.85 -17.20 -10.43
CA VAL A 247 14.61 -16.07 -9.87
C VAL A 247 14.89 -16.28 -8.39
N SER A 248 13.88 -16.69 -7.63
CA SER A 248 14.00 -16.91 -6.17
C SER A 248 14.92 -18.08 -5.83
N LEU A 249 14.85 -19.17 -6.60
CA LEU A 249 15.76 -20.31 -6.46
C LEU A 249 17.20 -19.92 -6.80
N GLU A 250 17.42 -19.12 -7.85
CA GLU A 250 18.74 -18.65 -8.21
C GLU A 250 19.32 -17.75 -7.10
N LEU A 251 18.51 -16.88 -6.50
CA LEU A 251 18.92 -16.09 -5.33
C LEU A 251 19.27 -16.99 -4.12
N LEU A 252 18.56 -18.09 -3.89
CA LEU A 252 18.91 -19.07 -2.85
C LEU A 252 20.23 -19.79 -3.15
N TYR A 253 20.42 -20.23 -4.39
CA TYR A 253 21.69 -20.82 -4.85
C TYR A 253 22.86 -19.86 -4.65
N GLN A 254 22.71 -18.59 -5.02
CA GLN A 254 23.75 -17.59 -4.83
C GLN A 254 23.99 -17.25 -3.35
N SER A 255 22.93 -17.04 -2.57
CA SER A 255 23.07 -16.61 -1.16
C SER A 255 23.59 -17.72 -0.26
N ALA A 256 23.09 -18.95 -0.41
CA ALA A 256 23.53 -20.08 0.40
C ALA A 256 24.82 -20.72 -0.16
N LEU A 257 24.84 -21.03 -1.45
CA LEU A 257 25.88 -21.87 -2.05
C LEU A 257 26.89 -21.08 -2.88
N GLY A 258 26.64 -19.79 -3.13
CA GLY A 258 27.51 -18.87 -3.88
C GLY A 258 27.89 -19.35 -5.27
N ARG A 259 26.94 -19.98 -5.94
CA ARG A 259 26.99 -20.41 -7.34
C ARG A 259 25.58 -20.41 -7.91
N SER A 260 25.46 -20.58 -9.22
CA SER A 260 24.17 -20.80 -9.88
C SER A 260 23.66 -22.23 -9.70
N GLY A 261 22.34 -22.38 -9.79
CA GLY A 261 21.71 -23.70 -9.87
C GLY A 261 21.91 -24.32 -11.25
N ASP A 262 22.21 -25.62 -11.31
CA ASP A 262 22.18 -26.33 -12.59
C ASP A 262 20.72 -26.58 -13.03
N ALA A 263 20.53 -26.84 -14.32
CA ALA A 263 19.19 -26.96 -14.90
C ALA A 263 18.34 -28.11 -14.29
N ALA A 264 18.96 -29.19 -13.83
CA ALA A 264 18.23 -30.29 -13.21
C ALA A 264 17.83 -29.94 -11.77
N GLY A 265 18.75 -29.36 -10.99
CA GLY A 265 18.50 -28.87 -9.65
C GLY A 265 17.39 -27.82 -9.60
N MET A 266 17.48 -26.80 -10.46
CA MET A 266 16.47 -25.74 -10.56
C MET A 266 15.07 -26.31 -10.86
N ARG A 267 14.96 -27.24 -11.82
CA ARG A 267 13.69 -27.89 -12.15
C ARG A 267 13.12 -28.68 -10.98
N ASN A 268 13.94 -29.48 -10.31
CA ASN A 268 13.48 -30.29 -9.18
C ASN A 268 12.93 -29.42 -8.04
N TRP A 269 13.61 -28.31 -7.71
CA TRP A 269 13.13 -27.40 -6.69
C TRP A 269 11.86 -26.66 -7.12
N ALA A 270 11.78 -26.22 -8.37
CA ALA A 270 10.58 -25.59 -8.90
C ALA A 270 9.37 -26.54 -8.84
N ASP A 271 9.54 -27.82 -9.17
CA ASP A 271 8.49 -28.83 -9.08
C ASP A 271 7.99 -29.05 -7.64
N LEU A 272 8.87 -29.00 -6.65
CA LEU A 272 8.48 -29.08 -5.24
C LEU A 272 7.66 -27.85 -4.81
N ILE A 273 8.07 -26.65 -5.23
CA ILE A 273 7.33 -25.42 -4.95
C ILE A 273 5.93 -25.48 -5.59
N ARG A 274 5.83 -25.95 -6.83
CA ARG A 274 4.53 -26.21 -7.51
C ARG A 274 3.68 -27.23 -6.78
N ALA A 275 4.30 -28.22 -6.13
CA ALA A 275 3.62 -29.21 -5.30
C ALA A 275 3.20 -28.67 -3.92
N GLY A 276 3.42 -27.37 -3.64
CA GLY A 276 2.99 -26.69 -2.42
C GLY A 276 4.07 -26.55 -1.35
N TRP A 277 5.34 -26.84 -1.65
CA TRP A 277 6.44 -26.52 -0.75
C TRP A 277 6.63 -25.01 -0.68
N ARG A 278 6.90 -24.49 0.53
CA ARG A 278 7.20 -23.07 0.71
C ARG A 278 8.64 -22.79 0.30
N LEU A 279 8.91 -21.57 -0.17
CA LEU A 279 10.28 -21.16 -0.46
C LEU A 279 11.17 -21.25 0.80
N SER A 280 10.58 -21.01 1.97
CA SER A 280 11.23 -21.19 3.27
C SER A 280 11.67 -22.63 3.56
N ASP A 281 10.88 -23.63 3.17
CA ASP A 281 11.23 -25.05 3.32
C ASP A 281 12.43 -25.41 2.42
N VAL A 282 12.42 -24.89 1.19
CA VAL A 282 13.54 -25.03 0.26
C VAL A 282 14.79 -24.34 0.81
N GLY A 283 14.67 -23.13 1.35
CA GLY A 283 15.77 -22.43 2.02
C GLY A 283 16.41 -23.27 3.14
N GLY A 284 15.60 -23.91 3.99
CA GLY A 284 16.09 -24.83 5.02
C GLY A 284 16.93 -25.99 4.47
N GLN A 285 16.57 -26.53 3.30
CA GLN A 285 17.35 -27.58 2.63
C GLN A 285 18.70 -27.06 2.12
N PHE A 286 18.75 -25.83 1.57
CA PHE A 286 19.99 -25.23 1.07
C PHE A 286 20.96 -24.95 2.21
N TYR A 287 20.52 -24.22 3.24
CA TYR A 287 21.35 -23.86 4.38
C TYR A 287 21.69 -25.07 5.26
N GLY A 288 20.91 -26.15 5.20
CA GLY A 288 21.17 -27.41 5.89
C GLY A 288 21.99 -28.42 5.08
N SER A 289 22.35 -28.11 3.84
CA SER A 289 23.02 -29.05 2.94
C SER A 289 24.47 -29.32 3.34
N GLU A 290 24.99 -30.48 2.92
CA GLU A 290 26.41 -30.83 3.06
C GLU A 290 27.31 -29.83 2.33
N GLU A 291 26.84 -29.28 1.21
CA GLU A 291 27.57 -28.27 0.44
C GLU A 291 27.72 -26.97 1.24
N TYR A 292 26.64 -26.49 1.87
CA TYR A 292 26.70 -25.32 2.74
C TYR A 292 27.60 -25.55 3.96
N PHE A 293 27.51 -26.74 4.56
CA PHE A 293 28.38 -27.14 5.68
C PHE A 293 29.86 -27.12 5.29
N SER A 294 30.21 -27.74 4.16
CA SER A 294 31.57 -27.76 3.62
C SER A 294 32.08 -26.35 3.31
N ARG A 295 31.27 -25.52 2.62
CA ARG A 295 31.61 -24.13 2.28
C ARG A 295 31.81 -23.27 3.53
N SER A 296 31.05 -23.53 4.59
CA SER A 296 31.17 -22.82 5.86
C SER A 296 32.44 -23.18 6.62
N GLY A 297 33.24 -24.15 6.16
CA GLY A 297 34.49 -24.57 6.81
C GLY A 297 34.44 -26.00 7.38
N GLY A 298 33.40 -26.78 7.07
CA GLY A 298 33.36 -28.21 7.33
C GLY A 298 33.37 -28.62 8.81
N THR A 299 33.03 -27.71 9.72
CA THR A 299 32.97 -27.97 11.16
C THR A 299 31.65 -27.46 11.73
N PRO A 300 31.08 -28.14 12.76
CA PRO A 300 29.85 -27.69 13.43
C PRO A 300 29.90 -26.22 13.88
N GLU A 301 31.02 -25.78 14.45
CA GLU A 301 31.18 -24.43 14.97
C GLU A 301 31.12 -23.39 13.86
N ARG A 302 31.84 -23.62 12.76
CA ARG A 302 31.84 -22.70 11.62
C ARG A 302 30.52 -22.68 10.86
N PHE A 303 29.87 -23.85 10.73
CA PHE A 303 28.53 -23.96 10.17
C PHE A 303 27.52 -23.10 10.94
N VAL A 304 27.51 -23.21 12.27
CA VAL A 304 26.62 -22.42 13.13
C VAL A 304 26.93 -20.92 12.97
N GLN A 305 28.19 -20.51 13.01
CA GLN A 305 28.58 -19.11 12.80
C GLN A 305 28.08 -18.56 11.44
N ALA A 306 28.17 -19.36 10.39
CA ALA A 306 27.67 -19.00 9.06
C ALA A 306 26.14 -18.84 9.06
N LEU A 307 25.40 -19.73 9.73
CA LEU A 307 23.94 -19.60 9.85
C LEU A 307 23.51 -18.32 10.59
N TYR A 308 24.16 -17.96 11.70
CA TYR A 308 23.88 -16.70 12.40
C TYR A 308 24.07 -15.49 11.48
N THR A 309 25.14 -15.48 10.71
CA THR A 309 25.43 -14.37 9.79
C THR A 309 24.42 -14.32 8.65
N ALA A 310 24.18 -15.45 7.98
CA ALA A 310 23.35 -15.53 6.79
C ALA A 310 21.86 -15.36 7.07
N LEU A 311 21.35 -15.97 8.16
CA LEU A 311 19.91 -16.04 8.43
C LEU A 311 19.44 -15.04 9.48
N LEU A 312 20.32 -14.58 10.37
CA LEU A 312 19.99 -13.66 11.47
C LEU A 312 20.69 -12.30 11.33
N GLY A 313 21.63 -12.15 10.39
CA GLY A 313 22.31 -10.87 10.12
C GLY A 313 23.26 -10.40 11.23
N ARG A 314 23.72 -11.32 12.10
CA ARG A 314 24.63 -10.98 13.21
C ARG A 314 25.64 -12.08 13.49
N ALA A 315 26.68 -11.74 14.24
CA ALA A 315 27.63 -12.73 14.75
C ALA A 315 26.98 -13.61 15.84
N ALA A 316 27.38 -14.88 15.87
CA ALA A 316 27.05 -15.80 16.95
C ALA A 316 27.86 -15.48 18.21
N ASP A 317 27.24 -15.58 19.38
CA ASP A 317 27.98 -15.62 20.65
C ASP A 317 28.52 -17.04 20.91
N GLN A 318 29.52 -17.14 21.79
CA GLN A 318 30.20 -18.41 22.05
C GLN A 318 29.26 -19.47 22.64
N ALA A 319 28.32 -19.08 23.50
CA ALA A 319 27.38 -20.01 24.11
C ALA A 319 26.40 -20.60 23.08
N GLY A 320 25.93 -19.77 22.13
CA GLY A 320 25.12 -20.21 21.00
C GLY A 320 25.88 -21.19 20.10
N ILE A 321 27.16 -20.91 19.80
CA ILE A 321 28.02 -21.83 19.04
C ILE A 321 28.13 -23.16 19.77
N ASP A 322 28.51 -23.14 21.05
CA ASP A 322 28.74 -24.34 21.85
C ASP A 322 27.49 -25.22 21.94
N TYR A 323 26.31 -24.62 22.12
CA TYR A 323 25.03 -25.32 22.17
C TYR A 323 24.71 -26.02 20.84
N TRP A 324 24.62 -25.27 19.74
CA TRP A 324 24.21 -25.82 18.45
C TRP A 324 25.25 -26.78 17.86
N ALA A 325 26.54 -26.44 17.96
CA ALA A 325 27.63 -27.32 17.54
C ALA A 325 27.70 -28.58 18.40
N GLY A 326 27.38 -28.47 19.70
CA GLY A 326 27.23 -29.61 20.60
C GLY A 326 26.17 -30.61 20.13
N LEU A 327 24.99 -30.13 19.71
CA LEU A 327 23.91 -30.98 19.19
C LEU A 327 24.30 -31.73 17.90
N LEU A 328 25.10 -31.11 17.02
CA LEU A 328 25.63 -31.78 15.83
C LEU A 328 26.67 -32.84 16.22
N ARG A 329 27.60 -32.51 17.11
CA ARG A 329 28.66 -33.43 17.56
C ARG A 329 28.10 -34.65 18.30
N SER A 330 27.03 -34.47 19.09
CA SER A 330 26.36 -35.54 19.82
C SER A 330 25.41 -36.38 18.95
N GLY A 331 25.16 -35.96 17.69
CA GLY A 331 24.19 -36.59 16.80
C GLY A 331 22.73 -36.40 17.21
N GLN A 332 22.44 -35.50 18.16
CA GLN A 332 21.08 -35.19 18.61
C GLN A 332 20.31 -34.34 17.58
N ALA A 333 21.02 -33.64 16.71
CA ALA A 333 20.45 -32.91 15.58
C ALA A 333 21.32 -33.12 14.33
N ASN A 334 20.74 -32.89 13.15
CA ASN A 334 21.47 -32.79 11.89
C ASN A 334 21.46 -31.34 11.38
N THR A 335 22.26 -31.07 10.35
CA THR A 335 22.43 -29.74 9.75
C THR A 335 21.10 -29.16 9.26
N TYR A 336 20.24 -29.97 8.63
CA TYR A 336 18.91 -29.57 8.17
C TYR A 336 18.03 -29.10 9.33
N PHE A 337 17.93 -29.89 10.42
CA PHE A 337 17.10 -29.54 11.56
C PHE A 337 17.52 -28.20 12.16
N ILE A 338 18.82 -27.96 12.30
CA ILE A 338 19.35 -26.70 12.83
C ILE A 338 19.08 -25.55 11.86
N ALA A 339 19.39 -25.71 10.56
CA ALA A 339 19.17 -24.67 9.56
C ALA A 339 17.68 -24.29 9.42
N ALA A 340 16.79 -25.28 9.38
CA ALA A 340 15.35 -25.06 9.35
C ALA A 340 14.86 -24.33 10.61
N GLY A 341 15.39 -24.68 11.79
CA GLY A 341 15.10 -23.98 13.05
C GLY A 341 15.53 -22.51 13.03
N PHE A 342 16.73 -22.21 12.51
CA PHE A 342 17.21 -20.84 12.34
C PHE A 342 16.31 -20.06 11.37
N TYR A 343 15.96 -20.66 10.22
CA TYR A 343 15.13 -20.02 9.21
C TYR A 343 13.70 -19.72 9.71
N ALA A 344 13.11 -20.65 10.46
CA ALA A 344 11.77 -20.48 11.04
C ALA A 344 11.74 -19.54 12.27
N SER A 345 12.91 -19.22 12.84
CA SER A 345 13.02 -18.37 14.02
C SER A 345 12.38 -16.99 13.80
N LEU A 346 11.88 -16.40 14.89
CA LEU A 346 11.32 -15.04 14.84
C LEU A 346 12.34 -14.02 14.32
N GLU A 347 13.59 -14.14 14.75
CA GLU A 347 14.66 -13.23 14.34
C GLU A 347 14.91 -13.29 12.84
N SER A 348 14.99 -14.49 12.25
CA SER A 348 15.11 -14.64 10.80
C SER A 348 13.88 -14.10 10.06
N ARG A 349 12.66 -14.40 10.54
CA ARG A 349 11.42 -13.84 9.96
C ARG A 349 11.41 -12.31 9.98
N MET A 350 11.84 -11.68 11.08
CA MET A 350 11.96 -10.22 11.16
C MET A 350 12.97 -9.68 10.14
N GLY A 351 14.13 -10.32 10.00
CA GLY A 351 15.14 -9.95 9.01
C GLY A 351 14.60 -10.02 7.58
N ARG A 352 13.91 -11.11 7.22
CA ARG A 352 13.32 -11.28 5.88
C ARG A 352 12.22 -10.26 5.60
N VAL A 353 11.35 -9.95 6.57
CA VAL A 353 10.35 -8.88 6.43
C VAL A 353 11.03 -7.54 6.13
N ALA A 354 12.09 -7.19 6.85
CA ALA A 354 12.84 -5.95 6.57
C ALA A 354 13.46 -5.96 5.17
N GLY A 355 14.04 -7.10 4.75
CA GLY A 355 14.58 -7.28 3.40
C GLY A 355 13.53 -7.10 2.31
N LEU A 356 12.34 -7.70 2.47
CA LEU A 356 11.23 -7.58 1.52
C LEU A 356 10.72 -6.14 1.41
N TYR A 357 10.59 -5.42 2.52
CA TYR A 357 10.23 -3.99 2.47
C TYR A 357 11.29 -3.16 1.74
N GLN A 358 12.58 -3.43 1.99
CA GLN A 358 13.64 -2.71 1.29
C GLN A 358 13.65 -3.03 -0.20
N ALA A 359 13.49 -4.30 -0.58
CA ALA A 359 13.49 -4.72 -1.99
C ALA A 359 12.26 -4.18 -2.74
N VAL A 360 11.06 -4.39 -2.21
CA VAL A 360 9.81 -4.05 -2.90
C VAL A 360 9.51 -2.55 -2.77
N LEU A 361 9.56 -2.01 -1.55
CA LEU A 361 9.14 -0.62 -1.28
C LEU A 361 10.31 0.38 -1.19
N GLY A 362 11.56 -0.07 -1.16
CA GLY A 362 12.72 0.82 -1.10
C GLY A 362 12.95 1.48 0.27
N ARG A 363 12.33 0.97 1.33
CA ARG A 363 12.45 1.52 2.70
C ARG A 363 12.46 0.44 3.78
N GLY A 364 12.86 0.83 4.98
CA GLY A 364 12.76 0.00 6.19
C GLY A 364 11.33 -0.15 6.73
N THR A 365 11.21 -1.00 7.75
CA THR A 365 9.97 -1.24 8.51
C THR A 365 9.99 -0.52 9.85
N ASP A 366 8.82 -0.16 10.37
CA ASP A 366 8.68 0.18 11.78
C ASP A 366 8.65 -1.10 12.63
N PRO A 367 9.08 -1.08 13.91
CA PRO A 367 9.18 -2.30 14.72
C PRO A 367 7.85 -3.04 14.92
N VAL A 368 6.72 -2.32 14.98
CA VAL A 368 5.39 -2.92 15.19
C VAL A 368 4.93 -3.63 13.93
N GLY A 369 5.02 -2.96 12.79
CA GLY A 369 4.72 -3.54 11.47
C GLY A 369 5.62 -4.72 11.14
N GLN A 370 6.93 -4.61 11.42
CA GLN A 370 7.89 -5.69 11.21
C GLN A 370 7.51 -6.94 12.01
N ARG A 371 7.16 -6.75 13.29
CA ARG A 371 6.75 -7.86 14.17
C ARG A 371 5.44 -8.49 13.70
N TYR A 372 4.45 -7.67 13.35
CA TYR A 372 3.17 -8.15 12.84
C TYR A 372 3.37 -9.07 11.62
N TRP A 373 4.13 -8.61 10.62
CA TRP A 373 4.38 -9.38 9.42
C TRP A 373 5.24 -10.61 9.67
N ALA A 374 6.23 -10.52 10.56
CA ALA A 374 7.03 -11.68 10.96
C ALA A 374 6.11 -12.78 11.52
N ASP A 375 5.15 -12.44 12.39
CA ASP A 375 4.18 -13.40 12.92
C ASP A 375 3.23 -13.95 11.85
N GLN A 376 2.88 -13.16 10.83
CA GLN A 376 2.13 -13.67 9.67
C GLN A 376 2.93 -14.70 8.87
N LEU A 377 4.26 -14.57 8.74
CA LEU A 377 5.12 -15.51 7.99
C LEU A 377 5.13 -16.95 8.54
N LEU A 378 4.51 -17.22 9.68
CA LEU A 378 4.24 -18.60 10.13
C LEU A 378 3.10 -19.25 9.31
N ARG A 379 2.17 -18.43 8.84
CA ARG A 379 0.93 -18.85 8.16
C ARG A 379 1.01 -18.62 6.65
N ILE A 380 1.65 -17.53 6.24
CA ILE A 380 1.85 -17.15 4.84
C ILE A 380 3.33 -17.31 4.46
N ASP A 381 3.62 -17.52 3.18
CA ASP A 381 5.01 -17.53 2.70
C ASP A 381 5.51 -16.10 2.45
N ASP A 382 6.83 -15.93 2.39
CA ASP A 382 7.54 -14.69 2.04
C ASP A 382 7.04 -14.12 0.69
N VAL A 383 6.62 -15.01 -0.22
CA VAL A 383 6.00 -14.72 -1.54
C VAL A 383 4.73 -13.89 -1.40
N VAL A 384 3.84 -14.31 -0.49
CA VAL A 384 2.54 -13.67 -0.27
C VAL A 384 2.76 -12.27 0.29
N LEU A 385 3.74 -12.10 1.18
CA LEU A 385 4.11 -10.78 1.67
C LEU A 385 4.66 -9.90 0.55
N ALA A 386 5.59 -10.40 -0.28
CA ALA A 386 6.13 -9.65 -1.41
C ALA A 386 5.00 -9.17 -2.35
N ALA A 387 4.10 -10.08 -2.75
CA ALA A 387 2.94 -9.76 -3.59
C ALA A 387 2.03 -8.73 -2.91
N THR A 388 1.76 -8.88 -1.61
CA THR A 388 0.94 -7.92 -0.84
C THR A 388 1.57 -6.52 -0.82
N LEU A 389 2.89 -6.43 -0.63
CA LEU A 389 3.61 -5.16 -0.67
C LEU A 389 3.56 -4.54 -2.07
N ALA A 390 3.72 -5.35 -3.12
CA ALA A 390 3.68 -4.90 -4.51
C ALA A 390 2.29 -4.47 -4.98
N ALA A 391 1.23 -5.08 -4.45
CA ALA A 391 -0.16 -4.69 -4.73
C ALA A 391 -0.54 -3.36 -4.04
N SER A 392 0.26 -2.90 -3.09
CA SER A 392 -0.05 -1.74 -2.27
C SER A 392 -0.02 -0.43 -3.08
N ASP A 393 -0.78 0.56 -2.62
CA ASP A 393 -0.69 1.92 -3.16
C ASP A 393 0.72 2.50 -3.04
N GLU A 394 1.49 2.05 -2.05
CA GLU A 394 2.86 2.52 -1.85
C GLU A 394 3.78 2.07 -2.96
N TYR A 395 3.65 0.83 -3.38
CA TYR A 395 4.42 0.32 -4.50
C TYR A 395 4.05 1.05 -5.80
N VAL A 396 2.74 1.22 -6.07
CA VAL A 396 2.27 2.00 -7.23
C VAL A 396 2.79 3.43 -7.23
N ARG A 397 2.98 4.06 -6.06
CA ARG A 397 3.58 5.40 -5.96
C ARG A 397 5.05 5.44 -6.35
N LYS A 398 5.79 4.36 -6.07
CA LYS A 398 7.24 4.24 -6.32
C LYS A 398 7.51 3.91 -7.78
N SER A 399 6.63 3.14 -8.41
CA SER A 399 6.66 2.80 -9.85
C SER A 399 6.50 4.04 -10.73
#